data_AF-A0A9Q3RZL9-F1
#
_entry.id   AF-A0A9Q3RZL9-F1
#
_cell.length_a   1.000
_cell.length_b   1.000
_cell.length_c   1.000
_cell.angle_alpha   90.00
_cell.angle_beta   90.00
_cell.angle_gamma   90.00
#
_symmetry.space_group_name_H-M   'P 1'
#
loop_
_entity.id
_entity.type
_entity.pdbx_description
1 polymer ?
#
loop_
_entity_poly.entity_id
_entity_poly.type
_entity_poly.pdbx_seq_one_letter_code
_entity_poly.pdbx_strand_id
1 'polypeptide(L)'
;MDRNKLLYGLCAVAFAVVMLNLLTQGRPEARERIVSTSELTDYARETLADIQTRSIRNNQEYCGVIFEDEQGNLQTSTIYPGERAACALDWGVPLGNHVVASFHSHGGFDTQYASEIPSSLDLATDIDARIDGFVGTPGGRIWHNQWQEEATELLCGEGCLETDPRYTQFKQSTGARSNLARRYTMGELNEIFGTSGP
;
A
#
# COMPACT_ATOMS: atom_id res chain seq x y z
N MET A 1 42.28 31.04 -31.00
CA MET A 1 40.97 30.48 -30.60
C MET A 1 40.48 31.29 -29.41
N ASP A 2 39.30 31.91 -29.49
CA ASP A 2 38.81 32.81 -28.43
C ASP A 2 38.62 32.05 -27.11
N ARG A 3 39.23 32.54 -26.03
CA ARG A 3 39.16 31.98 -24.67
C ARG A 3 37.70 31.72 -24.22
N ASN A 4 36.78 32.58 -24.66
CA ASN A 4 35.35 32.44 -24.36
C ASN A 4 34.72 31.24 -25.09
N LYS A 5 35.09 30.97 -26.35
CA LYS A 5 34.60 29.79 -27.09
C LYS A 5 35.09 28.48 -26.45
N LEU A 6 36.32 28.50 -25.94
CA LEU A 6 36.91 27.38 -25.20
C LEU A 6 36.18 27.14 -23.87
N LEU A 7 35.87 28.22 -23.14
CA LEU A 7 35.11 28.15 -21.89
C LEU A 7 33.68 27.63 -22.13
N TYR A 8 32.97 28.16 -23.13
CA TYR A 8 31.61 27.69 -23.47
C TYR A 8 31.58 26.24 -23.94
N GLY A 9 32.59 25.82 -24.73
CA GLY A 9 32.75 24.42 -25.13
C GLY A 9 32.94 23.48 -23.93
N LEU A 10 33.78 23.87 -22.96
CA LEU A 10 33.97 23.10 -21.73
C LEU A 10 32.70 23.03 -20.87
N CYS A 11 31.97 24.13 -20.72
CA CYS A 11 30.70 24.14 -19.99
C CYS A 11 29.64 23.25 -20.64
N ALA A 12 29.53 23.26 -21.99
CA ALA A 12 28.59 22.43 -22.72
C ALA A 12 28.90 20.93 -22.55
N VAL A 13 30.18 20.55 -22.60
CA VAL A 13 30.61 19.17 -22.34
C VAL A 13 30.32 18.76 -20.89
N ALA A 14 30.63 19.62 -19.90
CA ALA A 14 30.34 19.34 -18.50
C ALA A 14 28.83 19.17 -18.25
N PHE A 15 28.00 20.02 -18.84
CA PHE A 15 26.54 19.90 -18.77
C PHE A 15 26.04 18.61 -19.41
N ALA A 16 26.54 18.27 -20.61
CA ALA A 16 26.18 17.02 -21.28
C ALA A 16 26.57 15.78 -20.45
N VAL A 17 27.72 15.80 -19.78
CA VAL A 17 28.16 14.71 -18.88
C VAL A 17 27.26 14.62 -17.64
N VAL A 18 26.89 15.74 -17.03
CA VAL A 18 25.97 15.76 -15.88
C VAL A 18 24.59 15.24 -16.28
N MET A 19 24.05 15.73 -17.41
CA MET A 19 22.76 15.26 -17.92
C MET A 19 22.80 13.79 -18.29
N LEU A 20 23.85 13.31 -18.96
CA LEU A 20 24.00 11.91 -19.27
C LEU A 20 24.06 11.07 -17.98
N ASN A 21 24.84 11.49 -16.99
CA ASN A 21 24.92 10.81 -15.70
C ASN A 21 23.55 10.74 -15.00
N LEU A 22 22.83 11.86 -14.91
CA LEU A 22 21.48 11.93 -14.34
C LEU A 22 20.46 11.08 -15.10
N LEU A 23 20.55 11.00 -16.43
CA LEU A 23 19.67 10.19 -17.26
C LEU A 23 20.02 8.69 -17.20
N THR A 24 21.26 8.34 -16.86
CA THR A 24 21.73 6.94 -16.74
C THR A 24 21.66 6.39 -15.32
N GLN A 25 21.53 7.24 -14.30
CA GLN A 25 21.31 6.79 -12.93
C GLN A 25 19.89 6.25 -12.81
N GLY A 26 19.77 4.93 -12.66
CA GLY A 26 18.49 4.30 -12.29
C GLY A 26 17.98 4.86 -10.96
N ARG A 27 16.69 4.61 -10.67
CA ARG A 27 16.14 4.91 -9.34
C ARG A 27 17.04 4.27 -8.27
N PRO A 28 17.45 5.00 -7.22
CA PRO A 28 18.26 4.43 -6.15
C PRO A 28 17.58 3.18 -5.57
N GLU A 29 18.38 2.25 -5.05
CA GLU A 29 17.85 1.04 -4.40
C GLU A 29 16.86 1.42 -3.30
N ALA A 30 15.82 0.60 -3.14
CA ALA A 30 14.89 0.76 -2.02
C ALA A 30 15.69 0.66 -0.71
N ARG A 31 15.39 1.53 0.25
CA ARG A 31 16.02 1.44 1.57
C ARG A 31 15.65 0.10 2.19
N GLU A 32 16.65 -0.67 2.58
CA GLU A 32 16.43 -1.90 3.34
C GLU A 32 15.86 -1.54 4.71
N ARG A 33 14.75 -2.17 5.07
CA ARG A 33 14.11 -1.99 6.37
C ARG A 33 14.94 -2.66 7.47
N ILE A 34 14.95 -2.06 8.65
CA ILE A 34 15.55 -2.66 9.84
C ILE A 34 14.60 -3.70 10.44
N VAL A 35 13.31 -3.35 10.51
CA VAL A 35 12.29 -4.22 11.08
C VAL A 35 12.06 -5.47 10.23
N SER A 36 11.89 -6.62 10.89
CA SER A 36 11.58 -7.87 10.18
C SER A 36 10.17 -7.85 9.58
N THR A 37 9.92 -8.71 8.57
CA THR A 37 8.58 -8.88 8.00
C THR A 37 7.56 -9.33 9.05
N SER A 38 7.94 -10.17 10.00
CA SER A 38 7.04 -10.62 11.07
C SER A 38 6.64 -9.48 12.00
N GLU A 39 7.61 -8.67 12.44
CA GLU A 39 7.33 -7.53 13.33
C GLU A 39 6.44 -6.49 12.65
N LEU A 40 6.71 -6.19 11.36
CA LEU A 40 5.84 -5.30 10.58
C LEU A 40 4.43 -5.86 10.43
N THR A 41 4.30 -7.16 10.16
CA THR A 41 3.01 -7.82 9.99
C THR A 41 2.19 -7.80 11.26
N ASP A 42 2.80 -8.06 12.41
CA ASP A 42 2.12 -8.04 13.71
C ASP A 42 1.68 -6.61 14.07
N TYR A 43 2.54 -5.61 13.83
CA TYR A 43 2.21 -4.20 14.03
C TYR A 43 1.07 -3.73 13.12
N ALA A 44 1.06 -4.16 11.85
CA ALA A 44 -0.01 -3.86 10.91
C ALA A 44 -1.33 -4.51 11.33
N ARG A 45 -1.30 -5.76 11.85
CA ARG A 45 -2.49 -6.44 12.37
C ARG A 45 -3.10 -5.67 13.55
N GLU A 46 -2.28 -5.23 14.50
CA GLU A 46 -2.74 -4.42 15.63
C GLU A 46 -3.34 -3.09 15.16
N THR A 47 -2.65 -2.40 14.25
CA THR A 47 -3.13 -1.13 13.67
C THR A 47 -4.48 -1.29 12.98
N LEU A 48 -4.64 -2.34 12.16
CA LEU A 48 -5.89 -2.63 11.46
C LEU A 48 -7.01 -3.03 12.43
N ALA A 49 -6.71 -3.79 13.47
CA ALA A 49 -7.68 -4.15 14.50
C ALA A 49 -8.23 -2.92 15.24
N ASP A 50 -7.35 -1.96 15.56
CA ASP A 50 -7.73 -0.73 16.26
C ASP A 50 -8.69 0.17 15.45
N ILE A 51 -8.61 0.14 14.12
CA ILE A 51 -9.47 0.96 13.24
C ILE A 51 -10.72 0.24 12.75
N GLN A 52 -10.74 -1.10 12.77
CA GLN A 52 -11.75 -1.92 12.11
C GLN A 52 -13.19 -1.59 12.55
N THR A 53 -13.44 -1.53 13.85
CA THR A 53 -14.79 -1.23 14.38
C THR A 53 -15.30 0.11 13.87
N ARG A 54 -14.41 1.12 13.80
CA ARG A 54 -14.74 2.45 13.32
C ARG A 54 -14.97 2.47 11.81
N SER A 55 -14.15 1.73 11.05
CA SER A 55 -14.30 1.55 9.60
C SER A 55 -15.67 0.99 9.24
N ILE A 56 -16.04 -0.13 9.87
CA ILE A 56 -17.32 -0.82 9.68
C ILE A 56 -18.48 0.12 9.99
N ARG A 57 -18.46 0.73 11.18
CA ARG A 57 -19.56 1.58 11.67
C ARG A 57 -19.79 2.78 10.76
N ASN A 58 -18.73 3.42 10.32
CA ASN A 58 -18.82 4.65 9.53
C ASN A 58 -18.94 4.37 8.02
N ASN A 59 -18.76 3.10 7.62
CA ASN A 59 -18.70 2.70 6.22
C ASN A 59 -17.69 3.53 5.41
N GLN A 60 -16.50 3.69 5.98
CA GLN A 60 -15.42 4.55 5.48
C GLN A 60 -14.09 3.84 5.65
N GLU A 61 -13.20 4.00 4.68
CA GLU A 61 -11.81 3.60 4.81
C GLU A 61 -11.08 4.44 5.84
N TYR A 62 -10.07 3.85 6.45
CA TYR A 62 -9.13 4.54 7.33
C TYR A 62 -7.72 4.13 6.92
N CYS A 63 -6.87 5.09 6.63
CA CYS A 63 -5.54 4.83 6.07
C CYS A 63 -4.44 5.63 6.76
N GLY A 64 -3.22 5.16 6.56
CA GLY A 64 -2.00 5.82 7.01
C GLY A 64 -0.78 5.04 6.53
N VAL A 65 0.37 5.42 7.08
CA VAL A 65 1.63 4.71 6.83
C VAL A 65 2.21 4.23 8.15
N ILE A 66 2.88 3.08 8.10
CA ILE A 66 3.78 2.59 9.13
C ILE A 66 5.18 3.05 8.73
N PHE A 67 5.91 3.64 9.66
CA PHE A 67 7.29 4.06 9.48
C PHE A 67 8.15 3.56 10.63
N GLU A 68 9.44 3.39 10.36
CA GLU A 68 10.45 3.07 11.37
C GLU A 68 11.41 4.25 11.58
N ASP A 69 11.92 4.38 12.80
CA ASP A 69 13.04 5.28 13.11
C ASP A 69 14.40 4.63 12.80
N GLU A 70 15.49 5.36 13.09
CA GLU A 70 16.86 4.87 12.88
C GLU A 70 17.22 3.62 13.70
N GLN A 71 16.42 3.27 14.71
CA GLN A 71 16.59 2.08 15.55
C GLN A 71 15.65 0.93 15.15
N GLY A 72 14.78 1.13 14.15
CA GLY A 72 13.79 0.14 13.72
C GLY A 72 12.52 0.13 14.56
N ASN A 73 12.25 1.14 15.40
CA ASN A 73 11.00 1.19 16.15
C ASN A 73 9.86 1.63 15.25
N LEU A 74 8.78 0.83 15.20
CA LEU A 74 7.61 1.11 14.37
C LEU A 74 6.66 2.14 15.00
N GLN A 75 6.16 3.03 14.15
CA GLN A 75 5.15 4.04 14.48
C GLN A 75 4.15 4.18 13.32
N THR A 76 2.94 4.65 13.61
CA THR A 76 1.96 5.03 12.59
C THR A 76 1.91 6.54 12.38
N SER A 77 1.63 6.95 11.15
CA SER A 77 1.25 8.34 10.86
C SER A 77 -0.08 8.70 11.52
N THR A 78 -0.50 9.95 11.35
CA THR A 78 -1.91 10.30 11.51
C THR A 78 -2.77 9.32 10.71
N ILE A 79 -3.85 8.83 11.31
CA ILE A 79 -4.84 7.96 10.65
C ILE A 79 -5.90 8.85 10.01
N TYR A 80 -5.98 8.84 8.69
CA TYR A 80 -6.88 9.67 7.91
C TYR A 80 -8.23 8.95 7.70
N PRO A 81 -9.37 9.63 7.96
CA PRO A 81 -10.66 9.14 7.49
C PRO A 81 -10.77 9.34 5.98
N GLY A 82 -11.11 8.27 5.27
CA GLY A 82 -11.40 8.28 3.85
C GLY A 82 -12.89 8.36 3.53
N GLU A 83 -13.19 8.04 2.28
CA GLU A 83 -14.53 7.78 1.77
C GLU A 83 -14.82 6.26 1.81
N ARG A 84 -15.89 5.84 1.14
CA ARG A 84 -16.34 4.44 1.17
C ARG A 84 -15.34 3.46 0.53
N ALA A 85 -14.63 3.89 -0.50
CA ALA A 85 -13.76 3.05 -1.33
C ALA A 85 -12.52 3.83 -1.82
N ALA A 86 -12.08 4.80 -1.01
CA ALA A 86 -10.90 5.60 -1.28
C ALA A 86 -10.42 6.25 0.02
N CYS A 87 -9.11 6.33 0.21
CA CYS A 87 -8.52 7.06 1.33
C CYS A 87 -7.29 7.83 0.86
N ALA A 88 -7.31 9.14 1.08
CA ALA A 88 -6.18 10.00 0.80
C ALA A 88 -5.41 10.26 2.11
N LEU A 89 -4.11 10.00 2.09
CA LEU A 89 -3.20 10.24 3.21
C LEU A 89 -2.06 11.17 2.83
N ASP A 90 -1.46 11.78 3.84
CA ASP A 90 -0.16 12.44 3.70
C ASP A 90 0.95 11.42 3.97
N TRP A 91 1.91 11.34 3.04
CA TRP A 91 3.08 10.46 3.13
C TRP A 91 4.18 11.04 4.03
N GLY A 92 4.03 12.27 4.51
CA GLY A 92 4.98 12.95 5.37
C GLY A 92 5.17 12.25 6.71
N VAL A 93 6.42 11.87 7.01
CA VAL A 93 6.87 11.35 8.31
C VAL A 93 7.95 12.26 8.89
N PRO A 94 8.20 12.23 10.22
CA PRO A 94 9.25 13.04 10.82
C PRO A 94 10.63 12.81 10.15
N LEU A 95 11.46 13.84 10.11
CA LEU A 95 12.81 13.74 9.53
C LEU A 95 13.62 12.65 10.22
N GLY A 96 14.31 11.83 9.42
CA GLY A 96 15.08 10.68 9.90
C GLY A 96 14.29 9.37 9.99
N ASN A 97 12.96 9.43 9.82
CA ASN A 97 12.12 8.23 9.76
C ASN A 97 11.86 7.81 8.32
N HIS A 98 11.47 6.55 8.15
CA HIS A 98 11.29 5.95 6.84
C HIS A 98 10.00 5.14 6.79
N VAL A 99 9.15 5.43 5.80
CA VAL A 99 7.95 4.64 5.54
C VAL A 99 8.36 3.23 5.14
N VAL A 100 7.75 2.24 5.80
CA VAL A 100 8.01 0.82 5.59
C VAL A 100 6.79 0.08 5.06
N ALA A 101 5.59 0.61 5.34
CA ALA A 101 4.36 0.10 4.74
C ALA A 101 3.26 1.17 4.68
N SER A 102 2.35 1.01 3.73
CA SER A 102 1.02 1.62 3.81
C SER A 102 0.08 0.70 4.60
N PHE A 103 -0.99 1.25 5.13
CA PHE A 103 -2.13 0.45 5.59
C PHE A 103 -3.44 1.17 5.30
N HIS A 104 -4.48 0.38 5.05
CA HIS A 104 -5.84 0.88 5.13
C HIS A 104 -6.84 -0.23 5.49
N SER A 105 -7.96 0.15 6.08
CA SER A 105 -9.14 -0.70 6.12
C SER A 105 -10.01 -0.37 4.90
N HIS A 106 -10.56 -1.38 4.24
CA HIS A 106 -11.80 -1.18 3.50
C HIS A 106 -12.91 -0.75 4.47
N GLY A 107 -13.92 -0.06 3.94
CA GLY A 107 -15.07 0.43 4.70
C GLY A 107 -15.96 -0.66 5.28
N GLY A 108 -17.24 -0.39 5.38
CA GLY A 108 -18.23 -1.39 5.76
C GLY A 108 -18.54 -2.32 4.59
N PHE A 109 -19.04 -3.52 4.87
CA PHE A 109 -19.44 -4.45 3.81
C PHE A 109 -20.53 -3.82 2.93
N ASP A 110 -20.24 -3.77 1.63
CA ASP A 110 -21.12 -3.26 0.59
C ASP A 110 -21.00 -4.13 -0.66
N THR A 111 -22.13 -4.65 -1.13
CA THR A 111 -22.20 -5.53 -2.31
C THR A 111 -21.96 -4.80 -3.63
N GLN A 112 -21.94 -3.46 -3.62
CA GLN A 112 -21.60 -2.65 -4.80
C GLN A 112 -20.09 -2.57 -5.05
N TYR A 113 -19.27 -3.01 -4.09
CA TYR A 113 -17.82 -2.96 -4.16
C TYR A 113 -17.21 -4.35 -3.96
N ALA A 114 -16.02 -4.56 -4.51
CA ALA A 114 -15.22 -5.76 -4.23
C ALA A 114 -14.57 -5.67 -2.83
N SER A 115 -15.40 -5.55 -1.80
CA SER A 115 -15.01 -5.18 -0.43
C SER A 115 -14.05 -6.16 0.25
N GLU A 116 -13.80 -7.34 -0.31
CA GLU A 116 -12.97 -8.40 0.31
C GLU A 116 -11.61 -8.63 -0.38
N ILE A 117 -11.28 -7.88 -1.43
CA ILE A 117 -10.04 -8.03 -2.21
C ILE A 117 -9.44 -6.64 -2.45
N PRO A 118 -8.14 -6.41 -2.20
CA PRO A 118 -7.47 -5.16 -2.55
C PRO A 118 -7.63 -4.85 -4.04
N SER A 119 -7.74 -3.57 -4.39
CA SER A 119 -7.79 -3.13 -5.78
C SER A 119 -6.43 -3.19 -6.47
N SER A 120 -6.43 -3.14 -7.81
CA SER A 120 -5.19 -2.98 -8.58
C SER A 120 -4.47 -1.67 -8.25
N LEU A 121 -5.22 -0.61 -7.90
CA LEU A 121 -4.66 0.68 -7.49
C LEU A 121 -3.93 0.61 -6.14
N ASP A 122 -4.45 -0.17 -5.19
CA ASP A 122 -3.80 -0.37 -3.89
C ASP A 122 -2.42 -0.97 -4.08
N LEU A 123 -2.34 -2.09 -4.81
CA LEU A 123 -1.07 -2.76 -5.08
C LEU A 123 -0.12 -1.88 -5.94
N ALA A 124 -0.65 -1.15 -6.92
CA ALA A 124 0.17 -0.30 -7.79
C ALA A 124 0.82 0.86 -7.03
N THR A 125 0.10 1.42 -6.05
CA THR A 125 0.61 2.50 -5.19
C THR A 125 1.77 2.01 -4.34
N ASP A 126 1.65 0.82 -3.73
CA ASP A 126 2.71 0.22 -2.93
C ASP A 126 3.94 -0.18 -3.78
N ILE A 127 3.71 -0.64 -5.02
CA ILE A 127 4.77 -0.91 -6.00
C ILE A 127 5.56 0.36 -6.37
N ASP A 128 4.88 1.46 -6.71
CA ASP A 128 5.60 2.70 -7.06
C ASP A 128 6.34 3.30 -5.85
N ALA A 129 5.75 3.19 -4.66
CA ALA A 129 6.37 3.61 -3.41
C ALA A 129 7.50 2.66 -2.93
N ARG A 130 7.56 1.43 -3.45
CA ARG A 130 8.51 0.36 -3.05
C ARG A 130 8.45 0.05 -1.55
N ILE A 131 7.24 -0.11 -1.04
CA ILE A 131 6.95 -0.43 0.36
C ILE A 131 5.92 -1.56 0.43
N ASP A 132 5.82 -2.22 1.57
CA ASP A 132 4.74 -3.18 1.82
C ASP A 132 3.39 -2.44 1.94
N GLY A 133 2.27 -3.13 1.80
CA GLY A 133 0.96 -2.58 2.13
C GLY A 133 0.08 -3.58 2.86
N PHE A 134 -0.78 -3.10 3.76
CA PHE A 134 -1.69 -3.97 4.51
C PHE A 134 -3.14 -3.51 4.40
N VAL A 135 -4.03 -4.43 4.01
CA VAL A 135 -5.45 -4.12 3.79
C VAL A 135 -6.34 -4.97 4.68
N GLY A 136 -7.11 -4.34 5.56
CA GLY A 136 -8.14 -4.98 6.38
C GLY A 136 -9.51 -4.97 5.69
N THR A 137 -10.23 -6.08 5.67
CA THR A 137 -11.55 -6.19 4.98
C THR A 137 -12.73 -6.35 5.94
N PRO A 138 -13.98 -6.07 5.52
CA PRO A 138 -15.17 -6.23 6.36
C PRO A 138 -15.43 -7.68 6.81
N GLY A 139 -15.06 -8.67 5.99
CA GLY A 139 -15.08 -10.09 6.37
C GLY A 139 -14.02 -10.46 7.42
N GLY A 140 -13.22 -9.49 7.85
CA GLY A 140 -12.18 -9.64 8.85
C GLY A 140 -10.89 -10.24 8.31
N ARG A 141 -10.61 -10.14 7.00
CA ARG A 141 -9.34 -10.61 6.42
C ARG A 141 -8.26 -9.54 6.56
N ILE A 142 -7.01 -9.98 6.45
CA ILE A 142 -5.87 -9.10 6.23
C ILE A 142 -5.11 -9.57 4.99
N TRP A 143 -4.89 -8.64 4.07
CA TRP A 143 -4.05 -8.81 2.89
C TRP A 143 -2.71 -8.08 3.06
N HIS A 144 -1.67 -8.60 2.43
CA HIS A 144 -0.33 -8.04 2.38
C HIS A 144 0.10 -7.83 0.94
N ASN A 145 0.19 -6.58 0.53
CA ASN A 145 0.77 -6.15 -0.74
C ASN A 145 2.30 -6.24 -0.61
N GLN A 146 2.88 -7.08 -1.44
CA GLN A 146 4.31 -7.34 -1.53
C GLN A 146 4.82 -6.72 -2.82
N TRP A 147 5.51 -5.59 -2.70
CA TRP A 147 5.87 -4.78 -3.87
C TRP A 147 6.94 -5.44 -4.74
N GLN A 148 7.89 -6.20 -4.17
CA GLN A 148 8.92 -6.91 -4.94
C GLN A 148 8.31 -8.05 -5.78
N GLU A 149 7.22 -8.62 -5.29
CA GLU A 149 6.52 -9.77 -5.85
C GLU A 149 5.37 -9.36 -6.77
N GLU A 150 5.07 -8.07 -6.85
CA GLU A 150 3.96 -7.46 -7.59
C GLU A 150 2.64 -8.20 -7.36
N ALA A 151 2.36 -8.54 -6.10
CA ALA A 151 1.20 -9.32 -5.71
C ALA A 151 0.70 -8.97 -4.31
N THR A 152 -0.56 -9.29 -4.06
CA THR A 152 -1.16 -9.26 -2.74
C THR A 152 -1.44 -10.68 -2.25
N GLU A 153 -1.10 -10.96 -0.99
CA GLU A 153 -1.28 -12.27 -0.35
C GLU A 153 -2.17 -12.19 0.88
N LEU A 154 -2.99 -13.22 1.06
CA LEU A 154 -3.86 -13.35 2.22
C LEU A 154 -3.03 -13.80 3.44
N LEU A 155 -2.75 -12.86 4.35
CA LEU A 155 -2.07 -13.15 5.62
C LEU A 155 -2.95 -13.99 6.53
N CYS A 156 -4.22 -13.57 6.68
CA CYS A 156 -5.20 -14.30 7.46
C CYS A 156 -6.60 -14.14 6.87
N GLY A 157 -7.39 -15.22 6.99
CA GLY A 157 -8.74 -15.31 6.43
C GLY A 157 -9.80 -14.60 7.27
N GLU A 158 -11.06 -14.99 7.08
CA GLU A 158 -12.20 -14.42 7.80
C GLU A 158 -12.04 -14.50 9.31
N GLY A 159 -12.53 -13.46 10.00
CA GLY A 159 -12.53 -13.40 11.46
C GLY A 159 -11.15 -13.16 12.09
N CYS A 160 -10.14 -12.78 11.29
CA CYS A 160 -8.86 -12.31 11.81
C CYS A 160 -8.99 -10.92 12.45
N LEU A 161 -9.84 -10.07 11.88
CA LEU A 161 -10.33 -8.82 12.46
C LEU A 161 -11.83 -8.93 12.79
N GLU A 162 -12.38 -7.92 13.49
CA GLU A 162 -13.83 -7.80 13.68
C GLU A 162 -14.55 -7.90 12.33
N THR A 163 -15.57 -8.76 12.29
CA THR A 163 -16.34 -9.03 11.08
C THR A 163 -17.60 -8.17 11.05
N ASP A 164 -17.84 -7.50 9.93
CA ASP A 164 -19.05 -6.71 9.70
C ASP A 164 -20.29 -7.61 9.75
N PRO A 165 -21.29 -7.32 10.61
CA PRO A 165 -22.54 -8.09 10.65
C PRO A 165 -23.26 -8.17 9.29
N ARG A 166 -23.12 -7.15 8.42
CA ARG A 166 -23.67 -7.14 7.06
C ARG A 166 -23.02 -8.20 6.18
N TYR A 167 -21.72 -8.44 6.32
CA TYR A 167 -21.01 -9.51 5.61
C TYR A 167 -21.55 -10.88 6.03
N THR A 168 -21.67 -11.10 7.34
CA THR A 168 -22.23 -12.35 7.89
C THR A 168 -23.65 -12.60 7.39
N GLN A 169 -24.51 -11.57 7.42
CA GLN A 169 -25.89 -11.67 6.94
C GLN A 169 -25.95 -11.99 5.44
N PHE A 170 -25.12 -11.33 4.62
CA PHE A 170 -25.03 -11.58 3.19
C PHE A 170 -24.63 -13.02 2.88
N LYS A 171 -23.60 -13.57 3.56
CA LYS A 171 -23.20 -14.96 3.39
C LYS A 171 -24.31 -15.94 3.76
N GLN A 172 -25.02 -15.67 4.85
CA GLN A 172 -26.14 -16.51 5.30
C GLN A 172 -27.31 -16.49 4.31
N SER A 173 -27.64 -15.32 3.75
CA SER A 173 -28.79 -15.18 2.85
C SER A 173 -28.53 -15.72 1.44
N THR A 174 -27.29 -15.62 0.94
CA THR A 174 -26.91 -16.05 -0.41
C THR A 174 -26.34 -17.45 -0.47
N GLY A 175 -25.92 -18.01 0.67
CA GLY A 175 -25.10 -19.23 0.70
C GLY A 175 -23.72 -19.04 0.07
N ALA A 176 -23.28 -17.79 -0.15
CA ALA A 176 -21.99 -17.50 -0.75
C ALA A 176 -20.86 -18.09 0.09
N ARG A 177 -20.12 -19.03 -0.53
CA ARG A 177 -18.80 -19.42 -0.07
C ARG A 177 -17.83 -18.44 -0.70
N SER A 178 -17.19 -17.64 0.13
CA SER A 178 -16.10 -16.73 -0.21
C SER A 178 -14.85 -17.53 -0.60
N ASN A 179 -14.89 -18.17 -1.77
CA ASN A 179 -13.76 -18.83 -2.39
C ASN A 179 -12.86 -17.77 -3.03
N LEU A 180 -12.22 -16.96 -2.20
CA LEU A 180 -11.16 -16.05 -2.63
C LEU A 180 -9.86 -16.83 -2.77
N ALA A 181 -9.07 -16.48 -3.79
CA ALA A 181 -7.72 -17.00 -3.89
C ALA A 181 -6.90 -16.52 -2.68
N ARG A 182 -5.80 -17.22 -2.36
CA ARG A 182 -4.89 -16.78 -1.29
C ARG A 182 -3.89 -15.72 -1.75
N ARG A 183 -3.83 -15.46 -3.06
CA ARG A 183 -2.90 -14.53 -3.68
C ARG A 183 -3.51 -14.02 -4.98
N TYR A 184 -3.26 -12.75 -5.28
CA TYR A 184 -3.55 -12.13 -6.58
C TYR A 184 -2.33 -11.33 -7.05
N THR A 185 -1.91 -11.56 -8.28
CA THR A 185 -0.92 -10.74 -8.99
C THR A 185 -1.54 -9.44 -9.51
N MET A 186 -0.72 -8.45 -9.85
CA MET A 186 -1.19 -7.23 -10.51
C MET A 186 -2.06 -7.51 -11.75
N GLY A 187 -1.68 -8.50 -12.58
CA GLY A 187 -2.46 -8.92 -13.75
C GLY A 187 -3.85 -9.42 -13.39
N GLU A 188 -3.94 -10.30 -12.39
CA GLU A 188 -5.23 -10.85 -11.93
C GLU A 188 -6.13 -9.76 -11.31
N LEU A 189 -5.55 -8.82 -10.55
CA LEU A 189 -6.30 -7.68 -10.02
C LEU A 189 -6.82 -6.79 -11.16
N ASN A 190 -6.00 -6.51 -12.17
CA ASN A 190 -6.42 -5.74 -13.35
C ASN A 190 -7.61 -6.40 -14.09
N GLU A 191 -7.62 -7.73 -14.20
CA GLU A 191 -8.75 -8.47 -14.76
C GLU A 191 -10.00 -8.38 -13.87
N ILE A 192 -9.86 -8.51 -12.54
CA ILE A 192 -10.97 -8.42 -11.58
C ILE A 192 -11.63 -7.03 -11.62
N PHE A 193 -10.82 -5.97 -11.67
CA PHE A 193 -11.28 -4.59 -11.55
C PHE A 193 -11.50 -3.90 -12.91
N GLY A 194 -11.29 -4.61 -14.03
CA GLY A 194 -11.50 -4.07 -15.38
C GLY A 194 -10.53 -2.96 -15.76
N THR A 195 -9.39 -2.85 -15.07
CA THR A 195 -8.31 -1.91 -15.38
C THR A 195 -7.33 -2.58 -16.32
N SER A 196 -7.63 -2.58 -17.63
CA SER A 196 -6.61 -2.89 -18.64
C SER A 196 -5.42 -1.96 -18.41
N GLY A 197 -4.23 -2.51 -18.16
CA GLY A 197 -3.01 -1.72 -17.99
C GLY A 197 -2.76 -0.78 -19.18
N PRO A 198 -1.97 0.30 -19.00
CA PRO A 198 -1.59 1.21 -20.08
C PRO A 198 -0.86 0.51 -21.23
#